data_AF-A0A840I2Z3-F1
#
_entry.id   AF-A0A840I2Z3-F1
#
_cell.length_a   1.000
_cell.length_b   1.000
_cell.length_c   1.000
_cell.angle_alpha   90.00
_cell.angle_beta   90.00
_cell.angle_gamma   90.00
#
_symmetry.space_group_name_H-M   'P 1'
#
loop_
_entity.id
_entity.type
_entity.pdbx_description
1 polymer ?
#
loop_
_entity_poly.entity_id
_entity_poly.type
_entity_poly.pdbx_seq_one_letter_code
_entity_poly.pdbx_strand_id
1 'polypeptide(L)'
;MALWRWLLVGLCVVSLALASPLRAETADARAELDEAAWAFALWAGAVGDAAALFEISGPEVKTIWEHDPSLPDAARNLFGTAEPGGVTLQLSGRGWRMRSGGAERLLTRNAAHEVAHVWQYSLGDADRAPRWLHEGFADALAREALGAEGAPAAPAARCRDVLRKRPVSLAQRAGDENAIYDCGSVIVSAVAAARGESVRDLYRAFAANGFSRAGLLTLADEASPKYGRSVTAFLRTDYSMADPAWVIEQLRAGRL
;
A
#
# COMPACT_ATOMS: atom_id res chain seq x y z
N MET A 1 -41.29 35.11 -19.02
CA MET A 1 -40.55 35.61 -17.85
C MET A 1 -39.66 34.45 -17.39
N ALA A 2 -38.44 34.28 -17.90
CA ALA A 2 -37.19 34.90 -17.39
C ALA A 2 -37.17 34.88 -15.85
N LEU A 3 -36.20 34.35 -15.11
CA LEU A 3 -34.78 34.06 -15.34
C LEU A 3 -34.28 33.57 -13.95
N TRP A 4 -33.45 32.52 -13.85
CA TRP A 4 -32.26 32.45 -12.96
C TRP A 4 -31.75 31.03 -12.72
N ARG A 5 -30.66 30.73 -13.45
CA ARG A 5 -29.66 29.71 -13.14
C ARG A 5 -28.73 30.29 -12.07
N TRP A 6 -28.49 29.56 -10.99
CA TRP A 6 -27.33 29.79 -10.12
C TRP A 6 -26.36 28.63 -10.28
N LEU A 7 -25.20 28.94 -10.87
CA LEU A 7 -23.98 28.17 -10.74
C LEU A 7 -23.51 28.30 -9.28
N LEU A 8 -23.38 27.17 -8.57
CA LEU A 8 -22.55 27.08 -7.38
C LEU A 8 -21.22 26.46 -7.80
N VAL A 9 -20.26 27.32 -8.15
CA VAL A 9 -18.85 26.95 -8.21
C VAL A 9 -18.36 26.91 -6.76
N GLY A 10 -18.28 25.71 -6.19
CA GLY A 10 -17.66 25.50 -4.89
C GLY A 10 -16.16 25.72 -5.00
N LEU A 11 -15.66 26.79 -4.40
CA LEU A 11 -14.25 26.96 -4.11
C LEU A 11 -13.84 25.86 -3.11
N CYS A 12 -13.07 24.87 -3.55
CA CYS A 12 -12.27 24.06 -2.64
C CYS A 12 -11.15 24.94 -2.08
N VAL A 13 -11.40 25.56 -0.93
CA VAL A 13 -10.34 26.14 -0.11
C VAL A 13 -9.61 24.97 0.52
N VAL A 14 -8.42 24.65 0.01
CA VAL A 14 -7.47 23.78 0.72
C VAL A 14 -7.02 24.57 1.95
N SER A 15 -7.60 24.23 3.11
CA SER A 15 -7.15 24.75 4.39
C SER A 15 -5.78 24.15 4.72
N LEU A 16 -4.72 24.93 4.48
CA LEU A 16 -3.40 24.69 5.05
C LEU A 16 -3.51 24.86 6.56
N ALA A 17 -3.75 23.75 7.27
CA ALA A 17 -3.72 23.73 8.73
C ALA A 17 -2.30 24.04 9.21
N LEU A 18 -2.21 24.99 10.14
CA LEU A 18 -0.99 25.55 10.68
C LEU A 18 -0.12 24.47 11.34
N ALA A 19 1.10 24.31 10.81
CA ALA A 19 2.13 23.43 11.32
C ALA A 19 2.55 23.78 12.76
N SER A 20 2.82 22.74 13.54
CA SER A 20 3.60 22.73 14.80
C SER A 20 4.85 23.62 14.71
N PRO A 21 5.38 24.16 15.84
CA PRO A 21 6.45 25.15 15.84
C PRO A 21 7.66 24.62 15.08
N LEU A 22 7.90 25.21 13.90
CA LEU A 22 9.09 25.04 13.09
C LEU A 22 10.31 25.29 13.99
N ARG A 23 11.05 24.22 14.33
CA ARG A 23 12.49 24.34 14.59
C ARG A 23 13.05 25.20 13.47
N ALA A 24 13.89 26.19 13.78
CA ALA A 24 14.44 27.10 12.78
C ALA A 24 15.12 26.30 11.66
N GLU A 25 14.37 26.04 10.59
CA GLU A 25 14.88 25.34 9.42
C GLU A 25 15.99 26.19 8.85
N THR A 26 17.14 25.54 8.60
CA THR A 26 18.25 26.19 7.92
C THR A 26 17.81 26.67 6.54
N ALA A 27 18.48 27.69 6.00
CA ALA A 27 18.22 28.15 4.63
C ALA A 27 18.33 26.99 3.62
N ASP A 28 19.29 26.08 3.86
CA ASP A 28 19.46 24.86 3.07
C ASP A 28 18.22 23.96 3.14
N ALA A 29 17.71 23.65 4.34
CA ALA A 29 16.54 22.79 4.51
C ALA A 29 15.30 23.34 3.79
N ARG A 30 15.09 24.66 3.82
CA ARG A 30 14.02 25.34 3.09
C ARG A 30 14.19 25.21 1.57
N ALA A 31 15.40 25.42 1.07
CA ALA A 31 15.69 25.26 -0.35
C ALA A 31 15.46 23.81 -0.82
N GLU A 32 15.82 22.80 -0.02
CA GLU A 32 15.54 21.40 -0.39
C GLU A 32 14.04 21.11 -0.42
N LEU A 33 13.29 21.64 0.56
CA LEU A 33 11.84 21.50 0.60
C LEU A 33 11.18 22.14 -0.63
N ASP A 34 11.59 23.36 -1.00
CA ASP A 34 11.07 24.05 -2.19
C ASP A 34 11.32 23.22 -3.45
N GLU A 35 12.50 22.62 -3.59
CA GLU A 35 12.85 21.73 -4.71
C GLU A 35 12.09 20.39 -4.67
N ALA A 36 11.73 19.89 -3.48
CA ALA A 36 10.95 18.66 -3.30
C ALA A 36 9.42 18.88 -3.33
N ALA A 37 8.94 20.13 -3.38
CA ALA A 37 7.52 20.48 -3.27
C ALA A 37 6.64 19.78 -4.31
N TRP A 38 7.16 19.48 -5.50
CA TRP A 38 6.44 18.72 -6.53
C TRP A 38 6.03 17.33 -6.06
N ALA A 39 6.85 16.68 -5.21
CA ALA A 39 6.59 15.33 -4.72
C ALA A 39 5.41 15.31 -3.75
N PHE A 40 5.35 16.30 -2.85
CA PHE A 40 4.22 16.47 -1.93
C PHE A 40 2.93 16.81 -2.68
N ALA A 41 2.99 17.73 -3.65
CA ALA A 41 1.83 18.08 -4.47
C ALA A 41 1.30 16.88 -5.27
N LEU A 42 2.20 16.10 -5.88
CA LEU A 42 1.83 14.88 -6.62
C LEU A 42 1.22 13.83 -5.69
N TRP A 43 1.82 13.60 -4.53
CA TRP A 43 1.31 12.61 -3.57
C TRP A 43 -0.07 13.02 -3.04
N ALA A 44 -0.27 14.28 -2.67
CA ALA A 44 -1.57 14.78 -2.24
C ALA A 44 -2.66 14.64 -3.32
N GLY A 45 -2.32 14.92 -4.59
CA GLY A 45 -3.22 14.65 -5.73
C GLY A 45 -3.55 13.16 -5.86
N ALA A 46 -2.53 12.29 -5.80
CA ALA A 46 -2.70 10.85 -5.87
C ALA A 46 -3.52 10.27 -4.70
N VAL A 47 -3.45 10.88 -3.51
CA VAL A 47 -4.32 10.53 -2.37
C VAL A 47 -5.79 10.83 -2.71
N GLY A 48 -6.08 11.98 -3.33
CA GLY A 48 -7.42 12.32 -3.79
C GLY A 48 -7.94 11.35 -4.85
N ASP A 49 -7.12 11.03 -5.85
CA ASP A 49 -7.46 10.07 -6.91
C ASP A 49 -7.73 8.67 -6.33
N ALA A 50 -6.87 8.21 -5.41
CA ALA A 50 -7.07 6.94 -4.73
C ALA A 50 -8.32 6.94 -3.86
N ALA A 51 -8.60 8.01 -3.10
CA ALA A 51 -9.79 8.10 -2.26
C ALA A 51 -11.08 7.95 -3.08
N ALA A 52 -11.11 8.56 -4.28
CA ALA A 52 -12.20 8.38 -5.23
C ALA A 52 -12.35 6.92 -5.68
N LEU A 53 -11.25 6.23 -5.99
CA LEU A 53 -11.27 4.81 -6.35
C LEU A 53 -11.82 3.93 -5.21
N PHE A 54 -11.49 4.26 -3.95
CA PHE A 54 -11.97 3.56 -2.76
C PHE A 54 -13.36 4.00 -2.27
N GLU A 55 -13.99 4.98 -2.94
CA GLU A 55 -15.30 5.53 -2.59
C GLU A 55 -15.35 6.06 -1.15
N ILE A 56 -14.24 6.62 -0.65
CA ILE A 56 -14.17 7.25 0.67
C ILE A 56 -14.07 8.78 0.53
N SER A 57 -14.54 9.48 1.56
CA SER A 57 -14.24 10.90 1.71
C SER A 57 -12.72 11.11 1.71
N GLY A 58 -12.27 12.19 1.06
CA GLY A 58 -10.85 12.51 0.99
C GLY A 58 -10.21 12.53 2.39
N PRO A 59 -9.17 11.70 2.65
CA PRO A 59 -8.53 11.67 3.94
C PRO A 59 -7.77 12.97 4.21
N GLU A 60 -7.55 13.27 5.49
CA GLU A 60 -6.62 14.33 5.89
C GLU A 60 -5.23 13.99 5.36
N VAL A 61 -4.56 14.98 4.75
CA VAL A 61 -3.22 14.82 4.17
C VAL A 61 -2.23 15.61 5.01
N LYS A 62 -1.28 14.92 5.64
CA LYS A 62 -0.15 15.52 6.36
C LYS A 62 1.15 15.26 5.60
N THR A 63 2.03 16.25 5.55
CA THR A 63 3.32 16.15 4.86
C THR A 63 4.45 16.62 5.77
N ILE A 64 5.53 15.85 5.81
CA ILE A 64 6.70 16.11 6.64
C ILE A 64 7.93 16.05 5.73
N TRP A 65 8.76 17.09 5.79
CA TRP A 65 10.10 17.07 5.23
C TRP A 65 11.11 16.89 6.34
N GLU A 66 11.99 15.91 6.19
CA GLU A 66 13.09 15.67 7.11
C GLU A 66 14.42 15.93 6.39
N HIS A 67 15.07 17.02 6.76
CA HIS A 67 16.40 17.33 6.29
C HIS A 67 17.43 16.45 6.99
N ASP A 68 18.05 15.54 6.24
CA ASP A 68 19.17 14.72 6.71
C ASP A 68 20.38 14.90 5.77
N PRO A 69 21.36 15.74 6.13
CA PRO A 69 22.52 16.01 5.29
C PRO A 69 23.51 14.84 5.24
N SER A 70 23.33 13.78 6.04
CA SER A 70 24.18 12.59 6.02
C SER A 70 23.80 11.59 4.92
N LEU A 71 22.61 11.73 4.33
CA LEU A 71 22.16 10.88 3.25
C LEU A 71 22.93 11.18 1.95
N PRO A 72 23.22 10.15 1.12
CA PRO A 72 23.75 10.37 -0.22
C PRO A 72 22.86 11.29 -1.07
N ASP A 73 23.44 12.06 -1.99
CA ASP A 73 22.68 13.01 -2.82
C ASP A 73 21.56 12.35 -3.64
N ALA A 74 21.74 11.09 -4.05
CA ALA A 74 20.75 10.33 -4.80
C ALA A 74 19.65 9.69 -3.92
N ALA A 75 19.76 9.79 -2.59
CA ALA A 75 18.83 9.13 -1.67
C ALA A 75 17.41 9.68 -1.81
N ARG A 76 16.44 8.76 -1.82
CA ARG A 76 15.00 9.03 -1.84
C ARG A 76 14.34 8.18 -0.77
N ASN A 77 14.36 8.70 0.45
CA ASN A 77 13.68 8.04 1.55
C ASN A 77 12.23 8.53 1.57
N LEU A 78 11.33 7.57 1.70
CA LEU A 78 9.89 7.78 1.79
C LEU A 78 9.36 6.93 2.92
N PHE A 79 8.56 7.55 3.77
CA PHE A 79 7.81 6.87 4.81
C PHE A 79 6.36 7.36 4.75
N GLY A 80 5.44 6.44 4.51
CA GLY A 80 4.01 6.70 4.53
C GLY A 80 3.38 6.06 5.76
N THR A 81 2.40 6.72 6.35
CA THR A 81 1.54 6.12 7.38
C THR A 81 0.10 6.50 7.15
N ALA A 82 -0.79 5.65 7.64
CA ALA A 82 -2.21 5.91 7.69
C ALA A 82 -2.73 5.79 9.13
N GLU A 83 -3.71 6.62 9.44
CA GLU A 83 -4.52 6.57 10.65
C GLU A 83 -6.00 6.67 10.26
N PRO A 84 -6.95 6.37 11.15
CA PRO A 84 -8.36 6.53 10.84
C PRO A 84 -8.67 7.95 10.32
N GLY A 85 -9.03 8.04 9.04
CA GLY A 85 -9.40 9.29 8.36
C GLY A 85 -8.24 10.13 7.81
N GLY A 86 -6.99 9.68 7.92
CA GLY A 86 -5.83 10.49 7.52
C GLY A 86 -4.63 9.69 7.03
N VAL A 87 -3.79 10.35 6.24
CA VAL A 87 -2.52 9.83 5.73
C VAL A 87 -1.40 10.84 5.97
N THR A 88 -0.21 10.36 6.26
CA THR A 88 1.00 11.17 6.40
C THR A 88 2.07 10.70 5.44
N LEU A 89 2.70 11.64 4.73
CA LEU A 89 3.92 11.40 3.96
C LEU A 89 5.10 12.10 4.63
N GLN A 90 6.15 11.35 4.92
CA GLN A 90 7.46 11.87 5.29
C GLN A 90 8.47 11.57 4.19
N LEU A 91 9.15 12.61 3.70
CA LEU A 91 10.22 12.50 2.71
C LEU A 91 11.54 12.99 3.29
N SER A 92 12.63 12.32 2.94
CA SER A 92 14.00 12.78 3.17
C SER A 92 14.94 12.39 2.04
N GLY A 93 16.06 13.09 1.93
CA GLY A 93 17.09 12.88 0.92
C GLY A 93 16.93 13.76 -0.32
N ARG A 94 18.06 14.22 -0.86
CA ARG A 94 18.14 15.18 -1.97
C ARG A 94 17.67 14.60 -3.31
N GLY A 95 17.50 13.28 -3.42
CA GLY A 95 17.01 12.64 -4.63
C GLY A 95 15.60 13.07 -5.02
N TRP A 96 14.81 13.63 -4.08
CA TRP A 96 13.48 14.18 -4.34
C TRP A 96 13.48 15.50 -5.12
N ARG A 97 14.61 16.21 -5.21
CA ARG A 97 14.76 17.43 -6.01
C ARG A 97 14.60 17.15 -7.52
N MET A 98 14.82 15.91 -7.92
CA MET A 98 14.72 15.48 -9.31
C MET A 98 13.45 14.68 -9.55
N ARG A 99 12.52 15.27 -10.30
CA ARG A 99 11.32 14.59 -10.81
C ARG A 99 11.69 13.54 -11.84
N SER A 100 11.13 12.34 -11.72
CA SER A 100 11.35 11.24 -12.66
C SER A 100 10.15 10.30 -12.65
N GLY A 101 9.85 9.63 -13.77
CA GLY A 101 8.69 8.71 -13.83
C GLY A 101 8.76 7.56 -12.83
N GLY A 102 9.96 7.16 -12.40
CA GLY A 102 10.13 6.18 -11.31
C GLY A 102 9.70 6.73 -9.94
N ALA A 103 9.99 8.01 -9.66
CA ALA A 103 9.59 8.66 -8.42
C ALA A 103 8.08 8.95 -8.39
N GLU A 104 7.50 9.36 -9.52
CA GLU A 104 6.04 9.55 -9.65
C GLU A 104 5.29 8.25 -9.36
N ARG A 105 5.68 7.13 -10.01
CA ARG A 105 5.06 5.83 -9.75
C ARG A 105 5.20 5.38 -8.30
N LEU A 106 6.34 5.66 -7.67
CA LEU A 106 6.57 5.34 -6.26
C LEU A 106 5.60 6.11 -5.35
N LEU A 107 5.48 7.42 -5.56
CA LEU A 107 4.57 8.29 -4.79
C LEU A 107 3.11 7.91 -5.03
N THR A 108 2.68 7.72 -6.28
CA THR A 108 1.29 7.34 -6.60
C THR A 108 0.91 5.99 -5.98
N ARG A 109 1.79 4.98 -6.06
CA ARG A 109 1.54 3.68 -5.42
C ARG A 109 1.48 3.81 -3.91
N ASN A 110 2.41 4.55 -3.31
CA ASN A 110 2.39 4.74 -1.86
C ASN A 110 1.11 5.46 -1.42
N ALA A 111 0.68 6.52 -2.11
CA ALA A 111 -0.59 7.18 -1.83
C ALA A 111 -1.77 6.20 -1.86
N ALA A 112 -1.89 5.38 -2.91
CA ALA A 112 -2.94 4.38 -3.00
C ALA A 112 -2.88 3.32 -1.87
N HIS A 113 -1.67 2.97 -1.42
CA HIS A 113 -1.44 2.06 -0.30
C HIS A 113 -1.89 2.67 1.04
N GLU A 114 -1.50 3.91 1.34
CA GLU A 114 -1.94 4.58 2.57
C GLU A 114 -3.46 4.82 2.57
N VAL A 115 -4.04 5.18 1.42
CA VAL A 115 -5.50 5.33 1.28
C VAL A 115 -6.22 3.98 1.46
N ALA A 116 -5.62 2.88 0.99
CA ALA A 116 -6.16 1.55 1.25
C ALA A 116 -6.23 1.27 2.76
N HIS A 117 -5.22 1.67 3.55
CA HIS A 117 -5.29 1.57 5.02
C HIS A 117 -6.42 2.42 5.61
N VAL A 118 -6.64 3.64 5.14
CA VAL A 118 -7.80 4.46 5.60
C VAL A 118 -9.12 3.74 5.33
N TRP A 119 -9.27 3.15 4.14
CA TRP A 119 -10.45 2.36 3.80
C TRP A 119 -10.57 1.11 4.69
N GLN A 120 -9.47 0.41 4.96
CA GLN A 120 -9.43 -0.72 5.88
C GLN A 120 -9.94 -0.34 7.28
N TYR A 121 -9.47 0.78 7.84
CA TYR A 121 -9.95 1.29 9.14
C TYR A 121 -11.44 1.62 9.14
N SER A 122 -12.01 2.01 7.99
CA SER A 122 -13.47 2.25 7.87
C SER A 122 -14.31 0.98 8.04
N LEU A 123 -13.71 -0.21 7.90
CA LEU A 123 -14.37 -1.51 8.01
C LEU A 123 -14.18 -2.17 9.38
N GLY A 124 -13.51 -1.51 10.33
CA GLY A 124 -13.37 -1.94 11.71
C GLY A 124 -11.91 -1.98 12.20
N ASP A 125 -11.64 -2.88 13.14
CA ASP A 125 -10.34 -3.05 13.80
C ASP A 125 -9.27 -3.68 12.89
N ALA A 126 -8.94 -3.02 11.78
CA ALA A 126 -7.97 -3.51 10.79
C ALA A 126 -6.56 -3.75 11.39
N ASP A 127 -6.25 -3.09 12.50
CA ASP A 127 -5.01 -3.22 13.28
C ASP A 127 -4.89 -4.56 14.04
N ARG A 128 -6.01 -5.26 14.27
CA ARG A 128 -6.00 -6.61 14.84
C ARG A 128 -5.49 -7.67 13.88
N ALA A 129 -5.43 -7.35 12.58
CA ALA A 129 -4.89 -8.26 11.59
C ALA A 129 -3.39 -8.51 11.82
N PRO A 130 -2.91 -9.76 11.64
CA PRO A 130 -1.48 -10.01 11.50
C PRO A 130 -0.86 -9.03 10.49
N ARG A 131 0.28 -8.40 10.82
CA ARG A 131 0.91 -7.35 10.00
C ARG A 131 0.97 -7.69 8.50
N TRP A 132 1.39 -8.91 8.14
CA TRP A 132 1.46 -9.35 6.74
C TRP A 132 0.10 -9.39 6.00
N LEU A 133 -1.01 -9.57 6.72
CA LEU A 133 -2.35 -9.45 6.15
C LEU A 133 -2.76 -8.00 6.01
N HIS A 134 -2.51 -7.19 7.05
CA HIS A 134 -2.80 -5.75 7.02
C HIS A 134 -2.12 -5.07 5.82
N GLU A 135 -0.79 -5.23 5.73
CA GLU A 135 0.05 -4.67 4.67
C GLU A 135 -0.19 -5.34 3.31
N GLY A 136 -0.35 -6.67 3.32
CA GLY A 136 -0.58 -7.45 2.10
C GLY A 136 -1.89 -7.07 1.41
N PHE A 137 -2.96 -6.86 2.18
CA PHE A 137 -4.22 -6.35 1.64
C PHE A 137 -4.08 -4.92 1.14
N ALA A 138 -3.42 -4.02 1.88
CA ALA A 138 -3.23 -2.64 1.44
C ALA A 138 -2.47 -2.55 0.11
N ASP A 139 -1.40 -3.34 -0.05
CA ASP A 139 -0.68 -3.40 -1.33
C ASP A 139 -1.49 -4.06 -2.46
N ALA A 140 -2.26 -5.11 -2.17
CA ALA A 140 -3.13 -5.73 -3.17
C ALA A 140 -4.26 -4.79 -3.62
N LEU A 141 -4.88 -4.07 -2.70
CA LEU A 141 -5.92 -3.07 -2.96
C LEU A 141 -5.39 -1.89 -3.78
N ALA A 142 -4.21 -1.37 -3.42
CA ALA A 142 -3.57 -0.29 -4.17
C ALA A 142 -3.31 -0.69 -5.63
N ARG A 143 -2.91 -1.95 -5.87
CA ARG A 143 -2.68 -2.47 -7.22
C ARG A 143 -3.98 -2.68 -8.00
N GLU A 144 -5.00 -3.20 -7.36
CA GLU A 144 -6.33 -3.33 -7.96
C GLU A 144 -6.86 -1.96 -8.39
N ALA A 145 -6.73 -0.95 -7.51
CA ALA A 145 -7.17 0.41 -7.77
C ALA A 145 -6.41 1.08 -8.94
N LEU A 146 -5.08 0.96 -8.97
CA LEU A 146 -4.25 1.61 -10.00
C LEU A 146 -4.14 0.81 -11.32
N GLY A 147 -4.61 -0.44 -11.34
CA GLY A 147 -4.53 -1.30 -12.52
C GLY A 147 -3.10 -1.52 -13.05
N ALA A 148 -2.96 -1.64 -14.37
CA ALA A 148 -1.69 -1.94 -15.03
C ALA A 148 -0.65 -0.80 -14.91
N GLU A 149 -1.11 0.46 -14.79
CA GLU A 149 -0.25 1.65 -14.76
C GLU A 149 0.45 1.84 -13.41
N GLY A 150 -0.13 1.30 -12.32
CA GLY A 150 0.43 1.39 -10.96
C GLY A 150 1.39 0.27 -10.56
N ALA A 151 1.71 -0.68 -11.45
CA ALA A 151 2.52 -1.86 -11.08
C ALA A 151 4.03 -1.64 -11.32
N PRO A 152 4.87 -1.34 -10.29
CA PRO A 152 6.30 -1.59 -10.40
C PRO A 152 6.55 -3.11 -10.54
N ALA A 153 7.79 -3.50 -10.90
CA ALA A 153 8.24 -4.90 -10.99
C ALA A 153 7.53 -5.78 -9.94
N ALA A 154 6.71 -6.70 -10.43
CA ALA A 154 5.59 -7.33 -9.72
C ALA A 154 5.97 -7.80 -8.31
N PRO A 155 5.06 -7.75 -7.29
CA PRO A 155 5.23 -8.37 -5.97
C PRO A 155 5.80 -9.78 -6.04
N ALA A 156 5.46 -10.49 -7.12
CA ALA A 156 6.01 -11.79 -7.43
C ALA A 156 7.55 -11.79 -7.47
N ALA A 157 8.22 -10.78 -8.02
CA ALA A 157 9.67 -10.68 -8.05
C ALA A 157 10.29 -10.60 -6.64
N ARG A 158 9.84 -9.65 -5.80
CA ARG A 158 10.37 -9.53 -4.43
C ARG A 158 9.96 -10.70 -3.54
N CYS A 159 8.75 -11.23 -3.72
CA CYS A 159 8.35 -12.45 -3.04
C CYS A 159 9.17 -13.67 -3.49
N ARG A 160 9.59 -13.76 -4.76
CA ARG A 160 10.52 -14.81 -5.21
C ARG A 160 11.85 -14.74 -4.46
N ASP A 161 12.34 -13.54 -4.16
CA ASP A 161 13.59 -13.36 -3.38
C ASP A 161 13.44 -13.82 -1.94
N VAL A 162 12.25 -13.70 -1.34
CA VAL A 162 11.93 -14.29 -0.03
C VAL A 162 11.92 -15.81 -0.12
N LEU A 163 11.21 -16.38 -1.10
CA LEU A 163 11.06 -17.83 -1.30
C LEU A 163 12.40 -18.55 -1.50
N ARG A 164 13.39 -17.89 -2.13
CA ARG A 164 14.76 -18.43 -2.29
C ARG A 164 15.54 -18.58 -1.00
N LYS A 165 15.11 -17.91 0.08
CA LYS A 165 15.90 -17.79 1.31
C LYS A 165 15.33 -18.61 2.46
N ARG A 166 14.00 -18.65 2.61
CA ARG A 166 13.32 -19.29 3.76
C ARG A 166 11.80 -19.34 3.55
N PRO A 167 11.07 -20.13 4.37
CA PRO A 167 9.60 -20.09 4.40
C PRO A 167 9.07 -18.67 4.65
N VAL A 168 8.01 -18.28 3.93
CA VAL A 168 7.39 -16.95 4.03
C VAL A 168 6.98 -16.62 5.47
N SER A 169 6.37 -17.57 6.19
CA SER A 169 5.94 -17.32 7.57
C SER A 169 7.12 -17.11 8.53
N LEU A 170 8.30 -17.68 8.26
CA LEU A 170 9.50 -17.41 9.06
C LEU A 170 10.06 -16.02 8.74
N ALA A 171 10.09 -15.63 7.46
CA ALA A 171 10.50 -14.30 7.04
C ALA A 171 9.60 -13.20 7.64
N GLN A 172 8.27 -13.41 7.64
CA GLN A 172 7.30 -12.51 8.27
C GLN A 172 7.55 -12.33 9.77
N ARG A 173 7.80 -13.44 10.50
CA ARG A 173 8.13 -13.37 11.94
C ARG A 173 9.46 -12.66 12.20
N ALA A 174 10.38 -12.70 11.24
CA ALA A 174 11.67 -12.01 11.31
C ALA A 174 11.59 -10.54 10.88
N GLY A 175 10.40 -10.02 10.53
CA GLY A 175 10.22 -8.63 10.09
C GLY A 175 10.72 -8.34 8.68
N ASP A 176 10.85 -9.35 7.80
CA ASP A 176 11.21 -9.11 6.40
C ASP A 176 10.05 -8.42 5.67
N GLU A 177 10.26 -7.15 5.32
CA GLU A 177 9.22 -6.32 4.69
C GLU A 177 8.76 -6.89 3.34
N ASN A 178 9.64 -7.55 2.57
CA ASN A 178 9.20 -8.18 1.32
C ASN A 178 8.26 -9.37 1.60
N ALA A 179 8.45 -10.07 2.73
CA ALA A 179 7.57 -11.17 3.11
C ALA A 179 6.23 -10.69 3.68
N ILE A 180 6.24 -9.53 4.34
CA ILE A 180 5.04 -8.87 4.90
C ILE A 180 4.20 -8.27 3.78
N TYR A 181 4.79 -7.42 2.95
CA TYR A 181 4.09 -6.67 1.91
C TYR A 181 3.91 -7.49 0.63
N ASP A 182 5.01 -7.90 -0.03
CA ASP A 182 4.94 -8.47 -1.37
C ASP A 182 4.38 -9.89 -1.37
N CYS A 183 4.87 -10.76 -0.49
CA CYS A 183 4.29 -12.10 -0.38
C CYS A 183 2.87 -12.07 0.19
N GLY A 184 2.56 -11.13 1.10
CA GLY A 184 1.18 -10.92 1.58
C GLY A 184 0.23 -10.56 0.44
N SER A 185 0.62 -9.58 -0.39
CA SER A 185 -0.15 -9.16 -1.57
C SER A 185 -0.34 -10.28 -2.59
N VAL A 186 0.69 -11.10 -2.83
CA VAL A 186 0.59 -12.29 -3.70
C VAL A 186 -0.46 -13.27 -3.18
N ILE A 187 -0.46 -13.57 -1.88
CA ILE A 187 -1.43 -14.49 -1.26
C ILE A 187 -2.86 -13.92 -1.37
N VAL A 188 -3.05 -12.67 -0.96
CA VAL A 188 -4.36 -12.00 -0.99
C VAL A 188 -4.95 -11.99 -2.41
N SER A 189 -4.15 -11.58 -3.39
CA SER A 189 -4.58 -11.52 -4.80
C SER A 189 -4.92 -12.92 -5.34
N ALA A 190 -4.15 -13.94 -4.93
CA ALA A 190 -4.40 -15.32 -5.33
C ALA A 190 -5.72 -15.85 -4.73
N VAL A 191 -5.99 -15.59 -3.46
CA VAL A 191 -7.25 -15.96 -2.80
C VAL A 191 -8.45 -15.25 -3.44
N ALA A 192 -8.35 -13.95 -3.72
CA ALA A 192 -9.43 -13.20 -4.36
C ALA A 192 -9.75 -13.79 -5.75
N ALA A 193 -8.70 -14.04 -6.55
CA ALA A 193 -8.85 -14.66 -7.87
C ALA A 193 -9.45 -16.07 -7.81
N ALA A 194 -9.06 -16.89 -6.82
CA ALA A 194 -9.60 -18.23 -6.66
C ALA A 194 -11.09 -18.25 -6.27
N ARG A 195 -11.56 -17.17 -5.62
CA ARG A 195 -12.97 -16.95 -5.29
C ARG A 195 -13.76 -16.27 -6.42
N GLY A 196 -13.08 -15.81 -7.47
CA GLY A 196 -13.71 -15.03 -8.54
C GLY A 196 -14.17 -13.64 -8.07
N GLU A 197 -13.50 -13.07 -7.06
CA GLU A 197 -13.84 -11.82 -6.40
C GLU A 197 -12.77 -10.74 -6.65
N SER A 198 -13.14 -9.48 -6.43
CA SER A 198 -12.15 -8.40 -6.28
C SER A 198 -11.41 -8.52 -4.95
N VAL A 199 -10.24 -7.91 -4.84
CA VAL A 199 -9.51 -7.78 -3.56
C VAL A 199 -10.34 -7.01 -2.55
N ARG A 200 -11.08 -5.98 -3.01
CA ARG A 200 -12.04 -5.24 -2.18
C ARG A 200 -13.11 -6.14 -1.56
N ASP A 201 -13.72 -7.01 -2.36
CA ASP A 201 -14.76 -7.93 -1.87
C ASP A 201 -14.19 -8.98 -0.92
N LEU A 202 -13.01 -9.52 -1.25
CA LEU A 202 -12.28 -10.41 -0.35
C LEU A 202 -12.00 -9.74 1.00
N TYR A 203 -11.58 -8.46 1.01
CA TYR A 203 -11.29 -7.77 2.27
C TYR A 203 -12.55 -7.56 3.11
N ARG A 204 -13.70 -7.24 2.51
CA ARG A 204 -14.99 -7.17 3.23
C ARG A 204 -15.34 -8.52 3.87
N ALA A 205 -15.16 -9.62 3.15
CA ALA A 205 -15.34 -10.96 3.68
C ALA A 205 -14.34 -11.27 4.81
N PHE A 206 -13.08 -10.83 4.67
CA PHE A 206 -12.04 -10.97 5.68
C PHE A 206 -12.36 -10.20 6.97
N ALA A 207 -12.86 -8.97 6.85
CA ALA A 207 -13.33 -8.17 7.98
C ALA A 207 -14.48 -8.87 8.73
N ALA A 208 -15.45 -9.42 7.99
CA ALA A 208 -16.54 -10.20 8.58
C ALA A 208 -16.07 -11.50 9.27
N ASN A 209 -14.88 -12.00 8.91
CA ASN A 209 -14.24 -13.18 9.50
C ASN A 209 -13.19 -12.83 10.59
N GLY A 210 -13.28 -11.64 11.18
CA GLY A 210 -12.58 -11.27 12.42
C GLY A 210 -11.08 -10.98 12.25
N PHE A 211 -10.66 -10.51 11.06
CA PHE A 211 -9.31 -10.01 10.80
C PHE A 211 -8.19 -10.98 11.20
N SER A 212 -8.35 -12.29 11.00
CA SER A 212 -7.38 -13.27 11.49
C SER A 212 -6.79 -14.14 10.38
N ARG A 213 -5.59 -14.68 10.59
CA ARG A 213 -5.03 -15.70 9.68
C ARG A 213 -6.01 -16.86 9.46
N ALA A 214 -6.69 -17.30 10.51
CA ALA A 214 -7.70 -18.35 10.40
C ALA A 214 -8.85 -17.89 9.48
N GLY A 215 -9.32 -16.66 9.63
CA GLY A 215 -10.34 -16.06 8.75
C GLY A 215 -9.93 -16.06 7.27
N LEU A 216 -8.70 -15.65 6.92
CA LEU A 216 -8.25 -15.74 5.53
C LEU A 216 -8.19 -17.19 5.04
N LEU A 217 -7.72 -18.13 5.87
CA LEU A 217 -7.64 -19.55 5.48
C LEU A 217 -9.04 -20.15 5.28
N THR A 218 -10.03 -19.77 6.09
CA THR A 218 -11.44 -20.13 5.87
C THR A 218 -11.91 -19.63 4.51
N LEU A 219 -11.65 -18.36 4.17
CA LEU A 219 -12.02 -17.79 2.86
C LEU A 219 -11.33 -18.50 1.69
N ALA A 220 -10.09 -18.96 1.89
CA ALA A 220 -9.38 -19.78 0.91
C ALA A 220 -9.99 -21.19 0.77
N ASP A 221 -10.38 -21.83 1.88
CA ASP A 221 -11.04 -23.14 1.87
C ASP A 221 -12.45 -23.09 1.23
N GLU A 222 -13.15 -21.97 1.36
CA GLU A 222 -14.42 -21.71 0.66
C GLU A 222 -14.24 -21.65 -0.86
N ALA A 223 -13.09 -21.18 -1.37
CA ALA A 223 -12.77 -21.26 -2.79
C ALA A 223 -12.58 -22.72 -3.22
N SER A 224 -11.78 -23.47 -2.46
CA SER A 224 -11.82 -24.92 -2.37
C SER A 224 -10.93 -25.41 -1.22
N PRO A 225 -11.21 -26.58 -0.60
CA PRO A 225 -10.32 -27.14 0.43
C PRO A 225 -8.89 -27.41 -0.06
N LYS A 226 -8.69 -27.61 -1.37
CA LYS A 226 -7.35 -27.72 -1.96
C LYS A 226 -6.61 -26.38 -1.91
N TYR A 227 -7.33 -25.28 -2.09
CA TYR A 227 -6.75 -23.94 -2.11
C TYR A 227 -6.25 -23.50 -0.73
N GLY A 228 -7.01 -23.71 0.35
CA GLY A 228 -6.53 -23.38 1.69
C GLY A 228 -5.30 -24.19 2.11
N ARG A 229 -5.19 -25.45 1.65
CA ARG A 229 -3.94 -26.24 1.78
C ARG A 229 -2.79 -25.62 0.99
N SER A 230 -3.02 -25.19 -0.25
CA SER A 230 -2.02 -24.52 -1.08
C SER A 230 -1.49 -23.23 -0.44
N VAL A 231 -2.37 -22.40 0.15
CA VAL A 231 -1.96 -21.19 0.90
C VAL A 231 -1.15 -21.57 2.14
N THR A 232 -1.54 -22.62 2.85
CA THR A 232 -0.81 -23.10 4.03
C THR A 232 0.59 -23.61 3.65
N ALA A 233 0.70 -24.37 2.55
CA ALA A 233 1.96 -24.85 2.01
C ALA A 233 2.87 -23.68 1.61
N PHE A 234 2.34 -22.70 0.87
CA PHE A 234 3.07 -21.49 0.47
C PHE A 234 3.68 -20.75 1.68
N LEU A 235 2.93 -20.66 2.78
CA LEU A 235 3.39 -19.97 3.99
C LEU A 235 4.45 -20.74 4.78
N ARG A 236 4.42 -22.08 4.78
CA ARG A 236 5.16 -22.91 5.74
C ARG A 236 6.30 -23.72 5.14
N THR A 237 6.22 -24.06 3.86
CA THR A 237 7.22 -24.88 3.19
C THR A 237 8.46 -24.08 2.85
N ASP A 238 9.62 -24.72 2.94
CA ASP A 238 10.89 -24.16 2.47
C ASP A 238 11.02 -24.41 0.96
N TYR A 239 10.96 -23.34 0.18
CA TYR A 239 11.09 -23.36 -1.28
C TYR A 239 12.46 -22.87 -1.76
N SER A 240 13.46 -22.78 -0.88
CA SER A 240 14.79 -22.29 -1.23
C SER A 240 15.47 -23.06 -2.37
N MET A 241 15.08 -24.32 -2.57
CA MET A 241 15.57 -25.21 -3.63
C MET A 241 14.62 -25.34 -4.84
N ALA A 242 13.46 -24.68 -4.82
CA ALA A 242 12.49 -24.71 -5.91
C ALA A 242 12.61 -23.46 -6.81
N ASP A 243 12.07 -23.52 -8.04
CA ASP A 243 11.88 -22.30 -8.84
C ASP A 243 10.75 -21.46 -8.21
N PRO A 244 11.04 -20.27 -7.67
CA PRO A 244 10.02 -19.49 -6.99
C PRO A 244 8.96 -18.91 -7.96
N ALA A 245 9.24 -18.84 -9.27
CA ALA A 245 8.23 -18.48 -10.26
C ALA A 245 7.16 -19.57 -10.36
N TRP A 246 7.59 -20.83 -10.46
CA TRP A 246 6.72 -22.01 -10.44
C TRP A 246 5.92 -22.10 -9.14
N VAL A 247 6.52 -21.83 -7.98
CA VAL A 247 5.80 -21.86 -6.68
C VAL A 247 4.64 -20.87 -6.65
N ILE A 248 4.84 -19.62 -7.10
CA ILE A 248 3.77 -18.62 -7.17
C ILE A 248 2.69 -19.03 -8.17
N GLU A 249 3.06 -19.64 -9.29
CA GLU A 249 2.10 -20.18 -10.25
C GLU A 249 1.25 -21.31 -9.64
N GLN A 250 1.86 -22.25 -8.93
CA GLN A 250 1.13 -23.33 -8.26
C GLN A 250 0.25 -22.81 -7.12
N LEU A 251 0.68 -21.76 -6.39
CA LEU A 251 -0.18 -21.09 -5.41
C LEU A 251 -1.45 -20.59 -6.09
N ARG A 252 -1.31 -19.81 -7.17
CA ARG A 252 -2.46 -19.24 -7.90
C ARG A 252 -3.41 -20.29 -8.41
N ALA A 253 -2.89 -21.47 -8.78
CA ALA A 253 -3.69 -22.59 -9.24
C ALA A 253 -4.24 -23.49 -8.13
N GLY A 254 -3.88 -23.27 -6.86
CA GLY A 254 -4.29 -24.13 -5.75
C GLY A 254 -3.66 -25.53 -5.77
N ARG A 255 -2.40 -25.64 -6.20
CA ARG A 255 -1.70 -26.92 -6.45
C ARG A 255 -0.38 -27.09 -5.69
N LEU A 256 -0.10 -26.26 -4.69
CA LEU A 256 1.05 -26.47 -3.79
C LEU A 256 0.80 -27.58 -2.76
#